data_AF-A0A7C2DKT8-F1
#
_entry.id   AF-A0A7C2DKT8-F1
#
_cell.length_a   1.000
_cell.length_b   1.000
_cell.length_c   1.000
_cell.angle_alpha   90.00
_cell.angle_beta   90.00
_cell.angle_gamma   90.00
#
_symmetry.space_group_name_H-M   'P 1'
#
loop_
_entity.id
_entity.type
_entity.pdbx_description
1 polymer ?
#
loop_
_entity_poly.entity_id
_entity_poly.type
_entity_poly.pdbx_seq_one_letter_code
_entity_poly.pdbx_strand_id
1 'polypeptide(L)'
;MNTESLERANAFLAAVAARVRPGEFLRESPADIGREIGFEEPLVAARAVRALLARRRLESVDGRYRLVDPRPLQPGERETVKRPPRPRRARERTEPAPGAGEERVTYSAVGREVVERLIELGREVATLRANLRAAREEAREAREARDEAERRAQTLANRVRELEARADMAETNLRNVLAAARGAGRDVVGDSEMEAILGVLKGEPSPPKEPT
;
A
#
# COMPACT_ATOMS: atom_id res chain seq x y z
N MET A 1 9.66 23.66 -16.91
CA MET A 1 9.80 24.13 -15.52
C MET A 1 9.84 25.65 -15.60
N ASN A 2 9.03 26.35 -14.80
CA ASN A 2 9.00 27.82 -14.81
C ASN A 2 10.24 28.37 -14.06
N THR A 3 10.64 29.60 -14.34
CA THR A 3 11.79 30.28 -13.71
C THR A 3 11.69 30.34 -12.19
N GLU A 4 10.54 30.78 -11.67
CA GLU A 4 10.25 30.85 -10.23
C GLU A 4 10.32 29.47 -9.55
N SER A 5 9.93 28.40 -10.25
CA SER A 5 10.06 27.03 -9.71
C SER A 5 11.53 26.60 -9.63
N LEU A 6 12.38 27.07 -10.55
CA LEU A 6 13.80 26.75 -10.60
C LEU A 6 14.55 27.47 -9.48
N GLU A 7 14.23 28.73 -9.25
CA GLU A 7 14.74 29.51 -8.12
C GLU A 7 14.40 28.84 -6.79
N ARG A 8 13.14 28.44 -6.60
CA ARG A 8 12.71 27.71 -5.39
C ARG A 8 13.42 26.37 -5.23
N ALA A 9 13.60 25.60 -6.30
CA ALA A 9 14.33 24.34 -6.23
C ALA A 9 15.80 24.54 -5.86
N ASN A 10 16.43 25.60 -6.39
CA ASN A 10 17.82 25.94 -6.08
C ASN A 10 17.98 26.49 -4.66
N ALA A 11 17.03 27.29 -4.17
CA ALA A 11 16.99 27.75 -2.79
C ALA A 11 16.87 26.56 -1.81
N PHE A 12 15.99 25.60 -2.13
CA PHE A 12 15.87 24.37 -1.36
C PHE A 12 17.16 23.54 -1.37
N LEU A 13 17.78 23.38 -2.55
CA LEU A 13 19.05 22.65 -2.67
C LEU A 13 20.18 23.31 -1.88
N ALA A 14 20.28 24.64 -1.91
CA ALA A 14 21.29 25.38 -1.16
C ALA A 14 21.14 25.20 0.35
N ALA A 15 19.90 25.23 0.85
CA ALA A 15 19.61 24.97 2.27
C ALA A 15 19.93 23.53 2.68
N VAL A 16 19.69 22.55 1.80
CA VAL A 16 20.07 21.16 2.03
C VAL A 16 21.60 21.01 2.05
N ALA A 17 22.30 21.61 1.08
CA ALA A 17 23.76 21.57 0.99
C ALA A 17 24.46 22.28 2.17
N ALA A 18 23.82 23.25 2.82
CA ALA A 18 24.32 23.89 4.03
C ALA A 18 24.26 22.96 5.27
N ARG A 19 23.36 21.96 5.27
CA ARG A 19 23.13 21.07 6.42
C ARG A 19 23.85 19.73 6.29
N VAL A 20 24.03 19.24 5.06
CA VAL A 20 24.37 17.83 4.79
C VAL A 20 25.40 17.74 3.68
N ARG A 21 26.39 16.84 3.82
CA ARG A 21 27.39 16.60 2.78
C ARG A 21 26.84 15.66 1.70
N PRO A 22 27.36 15.70 0.46
CA PRO A 22 27.01 14.72 -0.55
C PRO A 22 27.31 13.30 -0.03
N GLY A 23 26.32 12.43 -0.02
CA GLY A 23 26.39 11.10 0.55
C GLY A 23 25.62 10.91 1.85
N GLU A 24 25.30 11.99 2.55
CA GLU A 24 24.62 11.94 3.86
C GLU A 24 23.10 12.13 3.73
N PHE A 25 22.38 11.64 4.75
CA PHE A 25 20.93 11.70 4.82
C PHE A 25 20.45 12.97 5.51
N LEU A 26 19.36 13.53 5.00
CA LEU A 26 18.59 14.57 5.67
C LEU A 26 18.00 14.01 6.97
N ARG A 27 18.26 14.71 8.07
CA ARG A 27 17.71 14.41 9.41
C ARG A 27 16.33 15.04 9.62
N GLU A 28 16.11 16.20 9.01
CA GLU A 28 14.87 16.98 9.07
C GLU A 28 13.91 16.62 7.93
N SER A 29 12.61 16.81 8.16
CA SER A 29 11.62 16.62 7.11
C SER A 29 11.77 17.70 6.03
N PRO A 30 11.57 17.38 4.74
CA PRO A 30 11.58 18.38 3.68
C PRO A 30 10.57 19.53 3.88
N ALA A 31 9.49 19.28 4.62
CA ALA A 31 8.50 20.32 4.96
C ALA A 31 9.05 21.32 5.98
N ASP A 32 9.91 20.88 6.89
CA ASP A 32 10.52 21.73 7.92
C ASP A 32 11.58 22.62 7.31
N ILE A 33 12.43 22.03 6.46
CA ILE A 33 13.42 22.75 5.65
C ILE A 33 12.73 23.77 4.75
N GLY A 34 11.58 23.42 4.15
CA GLY A 34 10.80 24.35 3.34
C GLY A 34 10.30 25.57 4.14
N ARG A 35 9.80 25.36 5.36
CA ARG A 35 9.32 26.44 6.24
C ARG A 35 10.43 27.40 6.65
N GLU A 36 11.62 26.87 6.94
CA GLU A 36 12.78 27.69 7.32
C GLU A 36 13.32 28.56 6.17
N ILE A 37 13.10 28.15 4.92
CA ILE A 37 13.48 28.93 3.71
C ILE A 37 12.36 29.90 3.31
N GLY A 38 11.23 29.92 4.03
CA GLY A 38 10.10 30.80 3.75
C GLY A 38 9.12 30.27 2.71
N PHE A 39 9.05 28.94 2.49
CA PHE A 39 7.96 28.36 1.71
C PHE A 39 6.70 28.27 2.59
N GLU A 40 5.75 29.16 2.37
CA GLU A 40 4.47 29.18 3.10
C GLU A 40 3.60 27.94 2.82
N GLU A 41 3.70 27.40 1.60
CA GLU A 41 2.91 26.23 1.19
C GLU A 41 3.76 24.94 1.15
N PRO A 42 3.37 23.87 1.87
CA PRO A 42 4.10 22.59 1.88
C PRO A 42 4.26 21.94 0.49
N LEU A 43 3.32 22.19 -0.42
CA LEU A 43 3.36 21.68 -1.79
C LEU A 43 4.53 22.27 -2.60
N VAL A 44 4.99 23.48 -2.27
CA VAL A 44 6.13 24.11 -2.91
C VAL A 44 7.41 23.35 -2.59
N ALA A 45 7.61 23.01 -1.32
CA ALA A 45 8.73 22.17 -0.88
C ALA A 45 8.70 20.78 -1.56
N ALA A 46 7.53 20.14 -1.62
CA ALA A 46 7.36 18.86 -2.30
C ALA A 46 7.69 18.91 -3.81
N ARG A 47 7.31 20.00 -4.49
CA ARG A 47 7.65 20.23 -5.91
C ARG A 47 9.15 20.44 -6.10
N ALA A 48 9.81 21.18 -5.22
CA ALA A 48 11.25 21.36 -5.23
C ALA A 48 11.98 20.02 -5.04
N VAL A 49 11.60 19.23 -4.03
CA VAL A 49 12.14 17.88 -3.78
C VAL A 49 11.96 16.99 -5.02
N ARG A 50 10.76 16.96 -5.62
CA ARG A 50 10.50 16.18 -6.83
C ARG A 50 11.39 16.61 -8.00
N ALA A 51 11.60 17.91 -8.18
CA ALA A 51 12.48 18.45 -9.22
C ALA A 51 13.95 18.07 -9.02
N LEU A 52 14.39 17.95 -7.76
CA LEU A 52 15.74 17.55 -7.38
C LEU A 52 15.96 16.03 -7.51
N LEU A 53 14.96 15.22 -7.12
CA LEU A 53 14.97 13.78 -7.36
C LEU A 53 15.06 13.44 -8.85
N ALA A 54 14.24 14.12 -9.68
CA ALA A 54 14.22 13.92 -11.12
C ALA A 54 15.57 14.19 -11.80
N ARG A 55 16.43 15.00 -11.18
CA ARG A 55 17.75 15.40 -11.69
C ARG A 55 18.93 14.84 -10.90
N ARG A 56 18.67 13.83 -10.06
CA ARG A 56 19.69 13.15 -9.22
C ARG A 56 20.51 14.12 -8.36
N ARG A 57 19.89 15.20 -7.88
CA ARG A 57 20.48 16.05 -6.83
C ARG A 57 20.18 15.50 -5.45
N LEU A 58 18.97 14.96 -5.30
CA LEU A 58 18.57 14.15 -4.15
C LEU A 58 18.28 12.73 -4.59
N GLU A 59 18.41 11.78 -3.67
CA GLU A 59 17.99 10.40 -3.82
C GLU A 59 17.06 10.02 -2.67
N SER A 60 16.02 9.25 -2.95
CA SER A 60 15.12 8.72 -1.92
C SER A 60 15.49 7.27 -1.64
N VAL A 61 15.92 6.99 -0.41
CA VAL A 61 16.30 5.66 0.07
C VAL A 61 15.58 5.41 1.39
N ASP A 62 14.79 4.34 1.47
CA ASP A 62 14.06 3.92 2.67
C ASP A 62 13.26 5.03 3.36
N GLY A 63 12.57 5.87 2.56
CA GLY A 63 11.75 6.97 3.05
C GLY A 63 12.53 8.20 3.53
N ARG A 64 13.87 8.18 3.44
CA ARG A 64 14.75 9.32 3.72
C ARG A 64 15.34 9.87 2.43
N TYR A 65 15.79 11.13 2.50
CA TYR A 65 16.41 11.82 1.37
C TYR A 65 17.91 11.94 1.61
N ARG A 66 18.69 11.57 0.61
CA ARG A 66 20.15 11.67 0.61
C ARG A 66 20.59 12.73 -0.39
N LEU A 67 21.52 13.61 0.01
CA LEU A 67 22.12 14.56 -0.91
C LEU A 67 23.11 13.81 -1.83
N VAL A 68 22.94 13.92 -3.13
CA VAL A 68 23.83 13.27 -4.12
C VAL A 68 24.78 14.28 -4.74
N ASP A 69 24.25 15.43 -5.15
CA ASP A 69 25.04 16.46 -5.83
C ASP A 69 24.54 17.85 -5.38
N PRO A 70 25.43 18.72 -4.86
CA PRO A 70 25.07 20.04 -4.37
C PRO A 70 25.01 21.11 -5.48
N ARG A 71 25.32 20.77 -6.73
CA ARG A 71 25.35 21.76 -7.83
C ARG A 71 23.96 22.30 -8.16
N PRO A 72 23.78 23.63 -8.27
CA PRO A 72 22.52 24.24 -8.67
C PRO A 72 21.99 23.69 -10.00
N LEU A 73 20.66 23.68 -10.14
CA LEU A 73 19.99 23.31 -11.38
C LEU A 73 20.11 24.42 -12.42
N GLN A 74 20.47 24.04 -13.64
CA GLN A 74 20.52 24.97 -14.77
C GLN A 74 19.18 25.04 -15.52
N PRO A 75 18.86 26.21 -16.12
CA PRO A 75 17.70 26.33 -16.99
C PRO A 75 17.82 25.36 -18.17
N GLY A 76 16.81 24.51 -18.35
CA GLY A 76 16.79 23.50 -19.42
C GLY A 76 17.51 22.18 -19.10
N GLU A 77 18.02 21.99 -17.87
CA GLU A 77 18.65 20.73 -17.47
C GLU A 77 17.67 19.56 -17.56
N ARG A 78 18.05 18.54 -18.36
CA ARG A 78 17.23 17.36 -18.65
C ARG A 78 17.08 16.50 -17.38
N GLU A 79 15.87 16.01 -17.16
CA GLU A 79 15.58 15.03 -16.09
C GLU A 79 16.47 13.79 -16.28
N THR A 80 17.32 13.49 -15.30
CA THR A 80 18.30 12.40 -15.33
C THR A 80 17.66 11.06 -14.92
N VAL A 81 16.56 11.11 -14.19
CA VAL A 81 15.71 9.93 -13.99
C VAL A 81 14.92 9.73 -15.27
N LYS A 82 15.25 8.68 -16.03
CA LYS A 82 14.38 8.18 -17.08
C LYS A 82 13.03 7.91 -16.43
N ARG A 83 12.04 8.78 -16.65
CA ARG A 83 10.63 8.39 -16.51
C ARG A 83 10.50 7.04 -17.22
N PRO A 84 9.82 6.03 -16.64
CA PRO A 84 9.51 4.83 -17.40
C PRO A 84 8.89 5.31 -18.71
N PRO A 85 9.52 5.00 -19.86
CA PRO A 85 9.06 5.54 -21.11
C PRO A 85 7.62 5.05 -21.30
N ARG A 86 6.68 5.96 -21.58
CA ARG A 86 5.49 5.55 -22.34
C ARG A 86 6.02 4.77 -23.54
N PRO A 87 5.48 3.59 -23.86
CA PRO A 87 6.05 2.73 -24.89
C PRO A 87 6.11 3.49 -26.19
N ARG A 88 7.29 4.02 -26.51
CA ARG A 88 7.62 4.52 -27.82
C ARG A 88 7.92 3.28 -28.62
N ARG A 89 6.98 2.90 -29.48
CA ARG A 89 7.21 1.86 -30.47
C ARG A 89 8.49 2.18 -31.22
N ALA A 90 9.33 1.16 -31.40
CA ALA A 90 10.46 1.22 -32.30
C ALA A 90 9.93 1.64 -33.67
N ARG A 91 10.36 2.81 -34.15
CA ARG A 91 10.38 3.04 -35.60
C ARG A 91 11.36 2.02 -36.13
N GLU A 92 10.85 1.03 -36.87
CA GLU A 92 11.67 0.29 -37.81
C GLU A 92 12.40 1.32 -38.66
N ARG A 93 13.73 1.30 -38.58
CA ARG A 93 14.57 2.01 -39.54
C ARG A 93 14.45 1.24 -40.84
N THR A 94 13.52 1.65 -41.68
CA THR A 94 13.65 1.37 -43.12
C THR A 94 14.81 2.22 -43.60
N GLU A 95 15.86 1.56 -44.08
CA GLU A 95 16.97 2.23 -44.77
C GLU A 95 16.42 3.07 -45.93
N PRO A 96 16.85 4.32 -46.12
CA PRO A 96 16.39 5.11 -47.25
C PRO A 96 17.02 4.54 -48.53
N ALA A 97 16.17 4.17 -49.49
CA ALA A 97 16.60 3.91 -50.86
C ALA A 97 17.29 5.18 -51.43
N PRO A 98 18.38 5.05 -52.21
CA PRO A 98 19.05 6.20 -52.78
C PRO A 98 18.17 6.76 -53.90
N GLY A 99 17.57 7.93 -53.68
CA GLY A 99 16.84 8.64 -54.74
C GLY A 99 15.67 9.54 -54.34
N ALA A 100 15.28 9.64 -53.07
CA ALA A 100 14.21 10.56 -52.68
C ALA A 100 14.77 11.99 -52.54
N GLY A 101 14.75 12.74 -53.64
CA GLY A 101 14.89 14.19 -53.61
C GLY A 101 13.85 14.80 -52.67
N GLU A 102 14.21 15.94 -52.05
CA GLU A 102 13.40 16.71 -51.09
C GLU A 102 11.88 16.57 -51.31
N GLU A 103 11.27 15.69 -50.52
CA GLU A 103 9.83 15.44 -50.57
C GLU A 103 9.13 16.66 -49.96
N ARG A 104 8.77 17.62 -50.82
CA ARG A 104 7.98 18.78 -50.41
C ARG A 104 6.72 18.28 -49.70
N VAL A 105 6.51 18.71 -48.47
CA VAL A 105 5.34 18.37 -47.65
C VAL A 105 4.08 18.65 -48.45
N THR A 106 3.41 17.60 -48.92
CA THR A 106 2.17 17.72 -49.69
C THR A 106 0.97 17.68 -48.75
N TYR A 107 -0.11 18.38 -49.09
CA TYR A 107 -1.34 18.39 -48.31
C TYR A 107 -1.93 16.97 -48.11
N SER A 108 -1.73 16.08 -49.09
CA SER A 108 -2.12 14.67 -49.01
C SER A 108 -1.27 13.84 -48.04
N ALA A 109 -0.02 14.21 -47.80
CA ALA A 109 0.81 13.59 -46.76
C ALA A 109 0.30 13.97 -45.36
N VAL A 110 -0.07 15.24 -45.17
CA VAL A 110 -0.66 15.71 -43.91
C VAL A 110 -2.01 15.03 -43.64
N GLY A 111 -2.86 14.88 -44.67
CA GLY A 111 -4.14 14.18 -44.54
C GLY A 111 -3.97 12.71 -44.11
N ARG A 112 -2.98 12.01 -44.68
CA ARG A 112 -2.66 10.61 -44.28
C ARG A 112 -2.17 10.52 -42.84
N GLU A 113 -1.23 11.38 -42.44
CA GLU A 113 -0.73 11.44 -41.06
C GLU A 113 -1.86 11.69 -40.04
N VAL A 114 -2.80 12.59 -40.35
CA VAL A 114 -3.95 12.88 -39.48
C VAL A 114 -4.87 11.66 -39.34
N VAL A 115 -5.15 10.94 -40.44
CA VAL A 115 -5.96 9.71 -40.40
C VAL A 115 -5.27 8.62 -39.58
N GLU A 116 -3.97 8.41 -39.78
CA GLU A 116 -3.20 7.45 -39.00
C GLU A 116 -3.21 7.79 -37.51
N ARG A 117 -3.04 9.08 -37.17
CA ARG A 117 -3.10 9.53 -35.78
C ARG A 117 -4.48 9.38 -35.18
N LEU A 118 -5.56 9.59 -35.94
CA LEU A 118 -6.94 9.34 -35.48
C LEU A 118 -7.18 7.86 -35.21
N ILE A 119 -6.69 6.97 -36.07
CA ILE A 119 -6.79 5.51 -35.87
C ILE A 119 -6.01 5.11 -34.61
N GLU A 120 -4.81 5.66 -34.42
CA GLU A 120 -4.00 5.40 -33.23
C GLU A 120 -4.68 5.88 -31.95
N LEU A 121 -5.20 7.12 -31.93
CA LEU A 121 -5.98 7.64 -30.81
C LEU A 121 -7.25 6.81 -30.56
N GLY A 122 -7.93 6.33 -31.60
CA GLY A 122 -9.07 5.44 -31.47
C GLY A 122 -8.71 4.14 -30.76
N ARG A 123 -7.56 3.54 -31.10
CA ARG A 123 -7.03 2.35 -30.41
C ARG A 123 -6.64 2.66 -28.97
N GLU A 124 -5.96 3.78 -28.73
CA GLU A 124 -5.60 4.21 -27.38
C GLU A 124 -6.86 4.40 -26.50
N VAL A 125 -7.89 5.08 -27.00
CA VAL A 125 -9.17 5.26 -26.28
C VAL A 125 -9.86 3.92 -26.03
N ALA A 126 -9.86 3.00 -26.98
CA ALA A 126 -10.43 1.66 -26.80
C ALA A 126 -9.69 0.88 -25.70
N THR A 127 -8.36 0.90 -25.70
CA THR A 127 -7.55 0.25 -24.66
C THR A 127 -7.76 0.88 -23.29
N LEU A 128 -7.82 2.21 -23.19
CA LEU A 128 -8.10 2.91 -21.93
C LEU A 128 -9.49 2.57 -21.38
N ARG A 129 -10.49 2.44 -22.25
CA ARG A 129 -11.84 2.00 -21.85
C ARG A 129 -11.85 0.57 -21.36
N ALA A 130 -11.11 -0.33 -22.01
CA ALA A 130 -10.99 -1.72 -21.57
C ALA A 130 -10.30 -1.81 -20.19
N ASN A 131 -9.17 -1.11 -20.02
CA ASN A 131 -8.46 -1.04 -18.76
C ASN A 131 -9.31 -0.44 -17.63
N LEU A 132 -10.12 0.56 -17.92
CA LEU A 132 -11.05 1.14 -16.94
C LEU A 132 -12.12 0.14 -16.50
N ARG A 133 -12.61 -0.72 -17.41
CA ARG A 133 -13.57 -1.79 -17.06
C ARG A 133 -12.92 -2.84 -16.18
N ALA A 134 -11.75 -3.35 -16.58
CA ALA A 134 -10.98 -4.32 -15.80
C ALA A 134 -10.66 -3.77 -14.39
N ALA A 135 -10.15 -2.54 -14.29
CA ALA A 135 -9.86 -1.92 -12.99
C ALA A 135 -11.10 -1.74 -12.11
N ARG A 136 -12.28 -1.53 -12.70
CA ARG A 136 -13.55 -1.48 -11.95
C ARG A 136 -14.00 -2.85 -11.46
N GLU A 137 -13.78 -3.90 -12.25
CA GLU A 137 -14.06 -5.29 -11.86
C GLU A 137 -13.12 -5.73 -10.74
N GLU A 138 -11.81 -5.53 -10.89
CA GLU A 138 -10.81 -5.79 -9.85
C GLU A 138 -11.12 -5.03 -8.54
N ALA A 139 -11.56 -3.77 -8.63
CA ALA A 139 -11.94 -2.99 -7.46
C ALA A 139 -13.22 -3.50 -6.78
N ARG A 140 -14.14 -4.14 -7.53
CA ARG A 140 -15.33 -4.79 -6.95
C ARG A 140 -14.93 -6.10 -6.25
N GLU A 141 -14.16 -6.94 -6.92
CA GLU A 141 -13.65 -8.20 -6.34
C GLU A 141 -12.84 -7.95 -5.08
N ALA A 142 -11.97 -6.92 -5.07
CA ALA A 142 -11.20 -6.55 -3.90
C ALA A 142 -12.07 -6.07 -2.73
N ARG A 143 -13.24 -5.46 -2.99
CA ARG A 143 -14.19 -5.08 -1.94
C ARG A 143 -14.90 -6.33 -1.39
N GLU A 144 -15.39 -7.20 -2.26
CA GLU A 144 -16.04 -8.44 -1.87
C GLU A 144 -15.11 -9.33 -1.03
N ALA A 145 -13.84 -9.46 -1.43
CA ALA A 145 -12.84 -10.20 -0.68
C ALA A 145 -12.55 -9.58 0.71
N ARG A 146 -12.59 -8.25 0.82
CA ARG A 146 -12.45 -7.55 2.11
C ARG A 146 -13.66 -7.80 3.00
N ASP A 147 -14.87 -7.67 2.47
CA ASP A 147 -16.10 -7.90 3.22
C ASP A 147 -16.17 -9.36 3.71
N GLU A 148 -15.73 -10.32 2.89
CA GLU A 148 -15.67 -11.71 3.30
C GLU A 148 -14.61 -11.96 4.39
N ALA A 149 -13.43 -11.36 4.26
CA ALA A 149 -12.39 -11.43 5.29
C ALA A 149 -12.87 -10.81 6.61
N GLU A 150 -13.59 -9.69 6.56
CA GLU A 150 -14.17 -9.04 7.75
C GLU A 150 -15.25 -9.92 8.40
N ARG A 151 -16.15 -10.54 7.62
CA ARG A 151 -17.12 -11.52 8.15
C ARG A 151 -16.43 -12.67 8.86
N ARG A 152 -15.39 -13.26 8.24
CA ARG A 152 -14.62 -14.35 8.84
C ARG A 152 -13.93 -13.90 10.12
N ALA A 153 -13.35 -12.70 10.14
CA ALA A 153 -12.73 -12.12 11.33
C ALA A 153 -13.76 -11.95 12.46
N GLN A 154 -14.96 -11.46 12.16
CA GLN A 154 -16.03 -11.31 13.14
C GLN A 154 -16.51 -12.65 13.71
N THR A 155 -16.66 -13.68 12.85
CA THR A 155 -17.03 -15.02 13.29
C THR A 155 -15.95 -15.61 14.21
N LEU A 156 -14.67 -15.45 13.86
CA LEU A 156 -13.55 -15.90 14.70
C LEU A 156 -13.50 -15.14 16.02
N ALA A 157 -13.68 -13.81 16.01
CA ALA A 157 -13.70 -12.99 17.22
C ALA A 157 -14.83 -13.41 18.18
N ASN A 158 -16.02 -13.68 17.65
CA ASN A 158 -17.14 -14.19 18.45
C ASN A 158 -16.81 -15.56 19.05
N ARG A 159 -16.18 -16.44 18.27
CA ARG A 159 -15.80 -17.78 18.74
C ARG A 159 -14.72 -17.74 19.81
N VAL A 160 -13.76 -16.81 19.71
CA VAL A 160 -12.76 -16.56 20.75
C VAL A 160 -13.46 -16.12 22.05
N ARG A 161 -14.36 -15.14 22.00
CA ARG A 161 -15.12 -14.70 23.19
C ARG A 161 -15.95 -15.82 23.82
N GLU A 162 -16.56 -16.68 23.00
CA GLU A 162 -17.32 -17.83 23.50
C GLU A 162 -16.40 -18.85 24.19
N LEU A 163 -15.23 -19.12 23.62
CA LEU A 163 -14.25 -20.02 24.22
C LEU A 163 -13.66 -19.45 25.52
N GLU A 164 -13.38 -18.15 25.56
CA GLU A 164 -12.96 -17.44 26.78
C GLU A 164 -14.03 -17.56 27.88
N ALA A 165 -15.29 -17.26 27.57
CA ALA A 165 -16.38 -17.40 28.54
C ALA A 165 -16.55 -18.85 29.04
N ARG A 166 -16.39 -19.84 28.15
CA ARG A 166 -16.41 -21.27 28.55
C ARG A 166 -15.23 -21.63 29.43
N ALA A 167 -14.04 -21.08 29.17
CA ALA A 167 -12.86 -21.28 29.99
C ALA A 167 -13.04 -20.65 31.38
N ASP A 168 -13.56 -19.44 31.48
CA ASP A 168 -13.86 -18.76 32.75
C ASP A 168 -14.88 -19.53 33.59
N MET A 169 -15.94 -20.05 32.95
CA MET A 169 -16.92 -20.92 33.62
C MET A 169 -16.29 -22.23 34.09
N ALA A 170 -15.47 -22.88 33.26
CA ALA A 170 -14.77 -24.10 33.63
C ALA A 170 -13.83 -23.85 34.81
N GLU A 171 -13.07 -22.76 34.80
CA GLU A 171 -12.20 -22.37 35.90
C GLU A 171 -13.01 -22.13 37.19
N THR A 172 -14.10 -21.38 37.10
CA THR A 172 -14.97 -21.11 38.26
C THR A 172 -15.56 -22.40 38.82
N ASN A 173 -16.03 -23.30 37.95
CA ASN A 173 -16.55 -24.60 38.34
C ASN A 173 -15.48 -25.45 39.04
N LEU A 174 -14.26 -25.49 38.50
CA LEU A 174 -13.14 -26.22 39.11
C LEU A 174 -12.74 -25.62 40.46
N ARG A 175 -12.69 -24.29 40.60
CA ARG A 175 -12.43 -23.62 41.88
C ARG A 175 -13.51 -23.95 42.91
N ASN A 176 -14.78 -23.98 42.51
CA ASN A 176 -15.89 -24.34 43.39
C ASN A 176 -15.82 -25.81 43.82
N VAL A 177 -15.53 -26.74 42.90
CA VAL A 177 -15.34 -28.16 43.22
C VAL A 177 -14.16 -28.35 44.17
N LEU A 178 -13.04 -27.65 43.96
CA LEU A 178 -11.89 -27.70 44.86
C LEU A 178 -12.19 -27.11 46.24
N ALA A 179 -12.96 -26.03 46.31
CA ALA A 179 -13.40 -25.44 47.57
C ALA A 179 -14.34 -26.39 48.33
N ALA A 180 -15.30 -27.01 47.62
CA ALA A 180 -16.18 -28.03 48.16
C ALA A 180 -15.41 -29.26 48.66
N ALA A 181 -14.44 -29.76 47.88
CA ALA A 181 -13.59 -30.90 48.27
C ALA A 181 -12.62 -30.58 49.43
N ARG A 182 -12.32 -29.30 49.68
CA ARG A 182 -11.55 -28.86 50.87
C ARG A 182 -12.44 -28.67 52.09
N GLY A 183 -13.69 -28.25 51.92
CA GLY A 183 -14.65 -28.04 53.00
C GLY A 183 -15.37 -29.32 53.45
N ALA A 184 -15.64 -30.22 52.51
CA ALA A 184 -16.00 -31.60 52.79
C ALA A 184 -14.72 -32.33 53.21
N GLY A 185 -14.54 -32.57 54.50
CA GLY A 185 -13.58 -33.56 54.96
C GLY A 185 -13.77 -34.88 54.20
N ARG A 186 -12.71 -35.67 54.10
CA ARG A 186 -12.54 -36.88 53.25
C ARG A 186 -13.64 -37.96 53.34
N ASP A 187 -14.68 -37.76 54.15
CA ASP A 187 -15.67 -38.76 54.57
C ASP A 187 -17.14 -38.41 54.22
N VAL A 188 -17.42 -37.46 53.31
CA VAL A 188 -18.82 -36.99 53.07
C VAL A 188 -19.47 -37.53 51.78
N VAL A 189 -18.72 -38.09 50.82
CA VAL A 189 -19.34 -38.65 49.60
C VAL A 189 -19.55 -40.15 49.80
N GLY A 190 -20.79 -40.58 49.97
CA GLY A 190 -21.14 -42.00 50.04
C GLY A 190 -20.90 -42.71 48.71
N ASP A 191 -20.55 -44.00 48.75
CA ASP A 191 -20.16 -44.80 47.58
C ASP A 191 -21.16 -44.71 46.40
N SER A 192 -22.46 -44.53 46.69
CA SER A 192 -23.51 -44.38 45.67
C SER A 192 -23.46 -43.05 44.91
N GLU A 193 -23.06 -41.95 45.57
CA GLU A 193 -22.90 -40.65 44.92
C GLU A 193 -21.59 -40.60 44.12
N MET A 194 -20.56 -41.28 44.61
CA MET A 194 -19.29 -41.44 43.89
C MET A 194 -19.46 -42.25 42.59
N GLU A 195 -20.26 -43.32 42.59
CA GLU A 195 -20.61 -44.07 41.37
C GLU A 195 -21.39 -43.22 40.36
N ALA A 196 -22.36 -42.42 40.82
CA ALA A 196 -23.14 -41.56 39.94
C ALA A 196 -22.27 -40.48 39.26
N ILE A 197 -21.34 -39.87 39.99
CA ILE A 197 -20.42 -38.86 39.45
C ILE A 197 -19.46 -39.49 38.44
N LEU A 198 -18.95 -40.70 38.72
CA LEU A 198 -18.08 -41.43 37.81
C LEU A 198 -18.79 -41.87 36.52
N GLY A 199 -20.07 -42.21 36.57
CA GLY A 199 -20.88 -42.50 35.38
C GLY A 199 -21.01 -41.31 34.43
N VAL A 200 -21.25 -40.11 34.97
CA VAL A 200 -21.34 -38.86 34.21
C VAL A 200 -20.00 -38.49 33.56
N LEU A 201 -18.88 -38.66 34.29
CA LEU A 201 -17.55 -38.39 33.77
C LEU A 201 -17.08 -39.41 32.72
N LYS A 202 -17.54 -40.66 32.80
CA LYS A 202 -17.31 -41.69 31.78
C LYS A 202 -18.24 -41.58 30.57
N GLY A 203 -19.23 -40.68 30.61
CA GLY A 203 -20.18 -40.46 29.52
C GLY A 203 -21.25 -41.55 29.38
N GLU A 204 -21.49 -42.35 30.43
CA GLU A 204 -22.58 -43.32 30.43
C GLU A 204 -23.90 -42.63 30.82
N PRO A 205 -24.99 -42.82 30.05
CA PRO A 205 -26.27 -42.20 30.36
C PRO A 205 -26.86 -42.82 31.63
N SER A 206 -27.17 -41.99 32.63
CA SER A 206 -27.90 -42.40 33.83
C SER A 206 -29.22 -43.06 33.45
N PRO A 207 -29.59 -44.22 34.03
CA PRO A 207 -30.88 -44.84 33.76
C PRO A 207 -32.03 -43.92 34.24
N PRO A 208 -33.16 -43.88 33.51
CA PRO A 208 -34.28 -43.01 33.83
C PRO A 208 -34.92 -43.43 35.16
N LYS A 209 -35.16 -42.48 36.06
CA LYS A 209 -36.00 -42.68 37.24
C LYS A 209 -37.45 -42.86 36.80
N GLU A 210 -38.04 -44.01 37.08
CA GLU A 210 -39.49 -44.20 36.97
C GLU A 210 -40.21 -43.34 38.02
N PRO A 211 -41.31 -42.66 37.64
CA PRO A 211 -42.11 -41.90 38.59
C PRO A 211 -43.09 -42.82 39.33
N THR A 212 -43.08 -42.73 40.67
CA THR A 212 -44.19 -43.17 41.54
C THR A 212 -44.85 -41.98 42.17
#